data_AF-A0A7S1MTM7-F1
#
_entry.id   AF-A0A7S1MTM7-F1
#
_cell.length_a   1.000
_cell.length_b   1.000
_cell.length_c   1.000
_cell.angle_alpha   90.00
_cell.angle_beta   90.00
_cell.angle_gamma   90.00
#
_symmetry.space_group_name_H-M   'P 1'
#
loop_
_entity.id
_entity.type
_entity.pdbx_description
1 polymer ?
#
loop_
_entity_poly.entity_id
_entity_poly.type
_entity_poly.pdbx_seq_one_letter_code
_entity_poly.pdbx_strand_id
1 'polypeptide(L)'
;SWQLGGGENHINCKRCGRRARPNVLMFDDDEWEEPEEPPKAYKRWEKAALSAGRAVVLEGGCGKRVPTVRQNTNRLARKGAWVIRINASAEDAKCPKDAAFGVRTVSLHCGVLKAIRGINEAIARIRQGVEREP
;
A
#
# COMPACT_ATOMS: atom_id res chain seq x y z
N SER A 1 18.70 -2.01 -24.25
CA SER A 1 19.60 -0.84 -24.39
C SER A 1 18.87 0.37 -24.98
N TRP A 2 18.09 1.10 -24.19
CA TRP A 2 17.48 2.37 -24.63
C TRP A 2 18.57 3.35 -25.13
N GLN A 3 18.33 4.07 -26.23
CA GLN A 3 19.29 5.03 -26.76
C GLN A 3 18.92 6.43 -26.27
N LEU A 4 19.91 7.17 -25.77
CA LEU A 4 19.79 8.61 -25.54
C LEU A 4 19.76 9.27 -26.93
N GLY A 5 18.72 10.04 -27.22
CA GLY A 5 18.63 10.77 -28.49
C GLY A 5 19.79 11.75 -28.61
N GLY A 6 20.47 11.77 -29.76
CA GLY A 6 21.63 12.62 -29.99
C GLY A 6 21.32 14.09 -29.67
N GLY A 7 21.82 14.57 -28.52
CA GLY A 7 21.70 15.94 -28.05
C GLY A 7 20.60 16.24 -27.03
N GLU A 8 19.70 15.31 -26.70
CA GLU A 8 18.57 15.57 -25.78
C GLU A 8 18.48 14.51 -24.65
N ASN A 9 18.26 14.97 -23.40
CA ASN A 9 18.22 14.13 -22.18
C ASN A 9 16.94 13.28 -21.99
N HIS A 10 16.28 12.88 -23.08
CA HIS A 10 15.03 12.11 -23.01
C HIS A 10 15.20 10.71 -23.62
N ILE A 11 14.48 9.74 -23.04
CA ILE A 11 14.52 8.35 -23.48
C ILE A 11 13.58 8.20 -24.68
N ASN A 12 14.00 7.51 -25.74
CA ASN A 12 13.20 7.28 -26.94
C ASN A 12 12.75 5.84 -27.12
N CYS A 13 11.54 5.65 -27.63
CA CYS A 13 11.00 4.36 -27.99
C CYS A 13 11.78 3.76 -29.16
N LYS A 14 12.33 2.56 -28.97
CA LYS A 14 13.07 1.85 -30.03
C LYS A 14 12.22 1.43 -31.22
N ARG A 15 10.90 1.30 -31.04
CA ARG A 15 9.99 0.83 -32.09
C ARG A 15 9.51 1.97 -32.98
N CYS A 16 9.27 3.16 -32.42
CA CYS A 16 8.66 4.28 -33.15
C CYS A 16 9.44 5.60 -33.07
N GLY A 17 10.56 5.67 -32.34
CA GLY A 17 11.38 6.87 -32.19
C GLY A 17 10.79 7.99 -31.32
N ARG A 18 9.50 7.90 -30.94
CA ARG A 18 8.85 8.91 -30.09
C ARG A 18 9.46 8.95 -28.68
N ARG A 19 9.30 10.08 -28.00
CA ARG A 19 9.71 10.26 -26.60
C ARG A 19 8.97 9.27 -25.70
N ALA A 20 9.72 8.52 -24.90
CA ALA A 20 9.16 7.64 -23.89
C ALA A 20 8.76 8.46 -22.65
N ARG A 21 7.67 8.03 -22.00
CA ARG A 21 7.21 8.57 -20.72
C ARG A 21 7.10 7.46 -19.68
N PRO A 22 7.22 7.76 -18.38
CA PRO A 22 6.89 6.80 -17.34
C PRO A 22 5.44 6.31 -17.49
N ASN A 23 5.21 5.02 -17.30
CA ASN A 23 3.85 4.49 -17.24
C ASN A 23 3.24 4.73 -15.85
N VAL A 24 3.00 6.00 -15.54
CA VAL A 24 2.38 6.47 -14.29
C VAL A 24 1.11 7.19 -14.68
N LEU A 25 -0.03 6.82 -14.09
CA LEU A 25 -1.30 7.49 -14.31
C LEU A 25 -1.21 8.92 -13.79
N MET A 26 -1.23 9.89 -14.70
CA MET A 26 -1.27 11.32 -14.40
C MET A 26 -2.71 11.85 -14.55
N PHE A 27 -2.97 13.06 -14.06
CA PHE A 27 -4.25 13.73 -14.31
C PHE A 27 -4.40 14.01 -15.81
N ASP A 28 -5.58 13.76 -16.35
CA ASP A 28 -5.93 13.97 -17.77
C ASP A 28 -5.03 13.17 -18.76
N ASP A 29 -4.50 12.02 -18.33
CA ASP A 29 -3.71 11.12 -19.17
C ASP A 29 -4.61 10.08 -19.87
N ASP A 30 -5.26 10.50 -20.96
CA ASP A 30 -6.09 9.63 -21.82
C ASP A 30 -5.28 8.55 -22.55
N GLU A 31 -3.96 8.70 -22.60
CA GLU A 31 -3.06 7.74 -23.24
C GLU A 31 -2.52 6.71 -22.26
N TRP A 32 -2.82 6.80 -20.95
CA TRP A 32 -2.30 5.87 -19.94
C TRP A 32 -2.80 4.44 -20.20
N GLU A 33 -1.86 3.50 -20.25
CA GLU A 33 -2.16 2.08 -20.44
C GLU A 33 -2.12 1.37 -19.09
N GLU A 34 -3.26 0.82 -18.67
CA GLU A 34 -3.34 -0.02 -17.48
C GLU A 34 -2.45 -1.27 -17.67
N PRO A 35 -1.53 -1.56 -16.74
CA PRO A 35 -0.72 -2.77 -16.83
C PRO A 35 -1.63 -4.02 -16.81
N GLU A 36 -1.27 -5.05 -17.57
CA GLU A 36 -2.14 -6.23 -17.78
C GLU A 36 -2.30 -7.14 -16.54
N GLU A 37 -1.29 -7.17 -15.67
CA GLU A 37 -1.18 -8.14 -14.56
C GLU A 37 -1.80 -7.74 -13.18
N PRO A 38 -1.84 -6.47 -12.75
CA PRO A 38 -2.21 -6.10 -11.38
C PRO A 38 -3.62 -6.50 -10.92
N PRO A 39 -4.70 -6.35 -11.71
CA PRO A 39 -6.05 -6.49 -11.16
C PRO A 39 -6.42 -7.92 -10.75
N LYS A 40 -5.94 -8.94 -11.49
CA LYS A 40 -6.33 -10.34 -11.25
C LYS A 40 -5.50 -10.99 -10.15
N ALA A 41 -4.18 -10.80 -10.17
CA ALA A 41 -3.28 -11.35 -9.16
C ALA A 41 -3.60 -10.78 -7.76
N TYR A 42 -3.81 -9.47 -7.68
CA TYR A 42 -4.18 -8.80 -6.42
C TYR A 42 -5.51 -9.32 -5.87
N LYS A 43 -6.55 -9.44 -6.69
CA LYS A 43 -7.86 -9.97 -6.25
C LYS A 43 -7.77 -11.43 -5.78
N ARG A 44 -6.96 -12.27 -6.43
CA ARG A 44 -6.74 -13.65 -6.01
C ARG A 44 -6.02 -13.71 -4.65
N TRP A 45 -4.95 -12.94 -4.49
CA TRP A 45 -4.23 -12.83 -3.23
C TRP A 45 -5.12 -12.31 -2.11
N GLU A 46 -5.91 -11.26 -2.37
CA GLU A 46 -6.85 -10.67 -1.41
C GLU A 46 -7.85 -11.72 -0.91
N LYS A 47 -8.46 -12.48 -1.84
CA LYS A 47 -9.41 -13.55 -1.48
C LYS A 47 -8.75 -14.59 -0.58
N ALA A 48 -7.54 -15.03 -0.91
CA ALA A 48 -6.79 -15.99 -0.12
C ALA A 48 -6.45 -15.45 1.27
N ALA A 49 -5.92 -14.22 1.35
CA ALA A 49 -5.55 -13.58 2.60
C ALA A 49 -6.74 -13.42 3.57
N LEU A 50 -7.90 -13.02 3.04
CA LEU A 50 -9.12 -12.87 3.86
C LEU A 50 -9.70 -14.22 4.30
N SER A 51 -9.62 -15.26 3.45
CA SER A 51 -10.12 -16.60 3.80
C SER A 51 -9.35 -17.28 4.93
N ALA A 52 -8.10 -16.86 5.20
CA ALA A 52 -7.30 -17.38 6.31
C ALA A 52 -7.76 -16.88 7.71
N GLY A 53 -8.74 -15.98 7.78
CA GLY A 53 -9.41 -15.58 9.03
C GLY A 53 -8.61 -14.67 9.98
N ARG A 54 -7.36 -14.33 9.66
CA ARG A 54 -6.46 -13.53 10.52
C ARG A 54 -5.69 -12.46 9.72
N ALA A 55 -6.38 -11.77 8.82
CA ALA A 55 -5.75 -10.72 8.00
C ALA A 55 -5.59 -9.40 8.78
N VAL A 56 -4.38 -8.84 8.75
CA VAL A 56 -4.06 -7.50 9.25
C VAL A 56 -3.52 -6.67 8.09
N VAL A 57 -4.11 -5.50 7.85
CA VAL A 57 -3.66 -4.54 6.83
C VAL A 57 -2.81 -3.47 7.51
N LEU A 58 -1.57 -3.33 7.06
CA LEU A 58 -0.71 -2.21 7.41
C LEU A 58 -0.84 -1.13 6.34
N GLU A 59 -1.47 0.00 6.68
CA GLU A 59 -1.57 1.15 5.79
C GLU A 59 -0.52 2.19 6.19
N GLY A 60 0.52 2.37 5.37
CA GLY A 60 1.58 3.35 5.61
C GLY A 60 1.47 4.57 4.72
N GLY A 61 1.56 5.77 5.30
CA GLY A 61 1.79 7.01 4.57
C GLY A 61 0.64 7.51 3.68
N CYS A 62 -0.54 6.89 3.74
CA CYS A 62 -1.69 7.35 2.96
C CYS A 62 -2.21 8.67 3.53
N GLY A 63 -2.17 9.73 2.71
CA GLY A 63 -2.77 11.02 3.02
C GLY A 63 -4.18 11.19 2.45
N LYS A 64 -4.79 12.35 2.67
CA LYS A 64 -6.14 12.68 2.18
C LYS A 64 -6.20 13.06 0.69
N ARG A 65 -5.08 13.44 0.06
CA ARG A 65 -5.02 13.98 -1.31
C ARG A 65 -5.23 12.93 -2.40
N VAL A 66 -4.63 11.75 -2.23
CA VAL A 66 -4.82 10.59 -3.14
C VAL A 66 -5.27 9.41 -2.28
N PRO A 67 -6.59 9.27 -2.03
CA PRO A 67 -7.10 8.35 -1.02
C PRO A 67 -7.31 6.93 -1.55
N THR A 68 -6.81 6.56 -2.73
CA THR A 68 -7.04 5.24 -3.33
C THR A 68 -6.56 4.10 -2.43
N VAL A 69 -5.39 4.24 -1.81
CA VAL A 69 -4.89 3.31 -0.79
C VAL A 69 -5.84 3.26 0.41
N ARG A 70 -6.28 4.42 0.93
CA ARG A 70 -7.24 4.52 2.04
C ARG A 70 -8.58 3.86 1.72
N GLN A 71 -9.09 4.03 0.50
CA GLN A 71 -10.32 3.42 0.03
C GLN A 71 -10.18 1.89 -0.01
N ASN A 72 -9.04 1.40 -0.51
CA ASN A 72 -8.73 -0.02 -0.53
C ASN A 72 -8.65 -0.61 0.88
N THR A 73 -7.92 0.02 1.80
CA THR A 73 -7.85 -0.38 3.22
C THR A 73 -9.25 -0.44 3.85
N ASN A 74 -10.08 0.59 3.64
CA ASN A 74 -11.44 0.63 4.17
C ASN A 74 -12.33 -0.48 3.60
N ARG A 75 -12.10 -0.89 2.35
CA ARG A 75 -12.81 -2.01 1.72
C ARG A 75 -12.40 -3.33 2.36
N LEU A 76 -11.12 -3.53 2.64
CA LEU A 76 -10.61 -4.73 3.33
C LEU A 76 -11.09 -4.78 4.79
N ALA A 77 -11.14 -3.64 5.48
CA ALA A 77 -11.69 -3.54 6.84
C ALA A 77 -13.16 -3.99 6.89
N ARG A 78 -13.99 -3.56 5.93
CA ARG A 78 -15.38 -4.03 5.79
C ARG A 78 -15.51 -5.52 5.53
N LYS A 79 -14.50 -6.12 4.89
CA LYS A 79 -14.41 -7.57 4.69
C LYS A 79 -13.86 -8.33 5.91
N GLY A 80 -13.65 -7.64 7.02
CA GLY A 80 -13.29 -8.22 8.31
C GLY A 80 -11.81 -8.15 8.67
N ALA A 81 -10.95 -7.55 7.84
CA ALA A 81 -9.54 -7.39 8.17
C ALA A 81 -9.32 -6.41 9.32
N TRP A 82 -8.32 -6.67 10.14
CA TRP A 82 -7.78 -5.67 11.08
C TRP A 82 -6.98 -4.62 10.33
N VAL A 83 -6.91 -3.40 10.85
CA VAL A 83 -6.20 -2.30 10.21
C VAL A 83 -5.27 -1.62 11.20
N ILE A 84 -4.02 -1.43 10.79
CA ILE A 84 -3.06 -0.55 11.47
C ILE A 84 -2.70 0.56 10.49
N ARG A 85 -3.09 1.80 10.82
CA ARG A 85 -2.77 3.00 10.05
C ARG A 85 -1.53 3.65 10.61
N ILE A 86 -0.56 3.96 9.75
CA ILE A 86 0.72 4.52 10.15
C ILE A 86 0.96 5.78 9.33
N ASN A 87 1.07 6.92 10.01
CA ASN A 87 1.43 8.16 9.35
C ASN A 87 2.19 9.09 10.31
N ALA A 88 3.17 9.83 9.78
CA ALA A 88 3.88 10.86 10.53
C ALA A 88 2.98 12.08 10.81
N SER A 89 1.93 12.29 10.00
CA SER A 89 0.87 13.27 10.26
C SER A 89 -0.19 12.67 11.17
N ALA A 90 -0.51 13.32 12.29
CA ALA A 90 -1.54 12.86 13.23
C ALA A 90 -2.93 12.86 12.58
N GLU A 91 -3.15 13.84 11.70
CA GLU A 91 -4.40 14.01 10.97
C GLU A 91 -4.60 12.95 9.89
N ASP A 92 -3.52 12.53 9.24
CA ASP A 92 -3.58 11.47 8.23
C ASP A 92 -3.53 10.07 8.84
N ALA A 93 -2.97 9.90 10.04
CA ALA A 93 -3.00 8.63 10.77
C ALA A 93 -4.45 8.23 11.14
N LYS A 94 -5.33 9.20 11.38
CA LYS A 94 -6.73 8.99 11.71
C LYS A 94 -7.60 8.76 10.46
N CYS A 95 -8.70 8.03 10.62
CA CYS A 95 -9.77 8.00 9.63
C CYS A 95 -11.14 8.07 10.31
N PRO A 96 -12.02 9.03 9.95
CA PRO A 96 -13.38 9.09 10.51
C PRO A 96 -14.19 7.80 10.28
N LYS A 97 -13.90 7.05 9.21
CA LYS A 97 -14.57 5.79 8.89
C LYS A 97 -14.19 4.65 9.84
N ASP A 98 -13.14 4.81 10.64
CA ASP A 98 -12.70 3.79 11.60
C ASP A 98 -13.74 3.54 12.70
N ALA A 99 -14.56 4.55 13.03
CA ALA A 99 -15.68 4.38 13.95
C ALA A 99 -16.66 3.26 13.50
N ALA A 100 -16.80 3.04 12.20
CA ALA A 100 -17.64 1.97 11.66
C ALA A 100 -16.99 0.57 11.73
N PHE A 101 -15.71 0.47 12.05
CA PHE A 101 -14.95 -0.79 12.13
C PHE A 101 -14.68 -1.23 13.58
N GLY A 102 -15.14 -0.47 14.57
CA GLY A 102 -15.02 -0.79 15.99
C GLY A 102 -13.57 -0.93 16.45
N VAL A 103 -13.29 -1.89 17.33
CA VAL A 103 -11.95 -2.12 17.92
C VAL A 103 -10.91 -2.66 16.94
N ARG A 104 -11.26 -2.89 15.67
CA ARG A 104 -10.38 -3.54 14.68
C ARG A 104 -9.37 -2.59 14.02
N THR A 105 -9.34 -1.33 14.43
CA THR A 105 -8.48 -0.28 13.85
C THR A 105 -7.56 0.31 14.91
N VAL A 106 -6.27 0.38 14.59
CA VAL A 106 -5.24 1.05 15.40
C VAL A 106 -4.58 2.13 14.56
N SER A 107 -4.37 3.32 15.14
CA SER A 107 -3.66 4.43 14.49
C SER A 107 -2.33 4.70 15.19
N LEU A 108 -1.24 4.68 14.44
CA LEU A 108 0.11 4.95 14.90
C LEU A 108 0.60 6.27 14.31
N HIS A 109 0.77 7.28 15.17
CA HIS A 109 1.35 8.56 14.80
C HIS A 109 2.89 8.49 14.85
N CYS A 110 3.49 8.02 13.76
CA CYS A 110 4.94 7.96 13.59
C CYS A 110 5.30 7.67 12.12
N GLY A 111 6.59 7.77 11.78
CA GLY A 111 7.08 7.35 10.47
C GLY A 111 6.91 5.84 10.24
N VAL A 112 6.63 5.46 8.99
CA VAL A 112 6.39 4.06 8.58
C VAL A 112 7.53 3.13 8.96
N LEU A 113 8.79 3.55 8.76
CA LEU A 113 9.96 2.77 9.13
C LEU A 113 10.01 2.47 10.64
N LYS A 114 9.71 3.47 11.47
CA LYS A 114 9.69 3.31 12.94
C LYS A 114 8.62 2.30 13.35
N ALA A 115 7.41 2.40 12.79
CA ALA A 115 6.33 1.47 13.07
C ALA A 115 6.67 0.04 12.66
N ILE A 116 7.17 -0.17 11.43
CA ILE A 116 7.50 -1.52 10.93
C ILE A 116 8.61 -2.16 11.77
N ARG A 117 9.66 -1.40 12.13
CA ARG A 117 10.72 -1.90 13.03
C ARG A 117 10.16 -2.30 14.39
N GLY A 118 9.35 -1.44 15.01
CA GLY A 118 8.73 -1.72 16.31
C GLY A 118 7.77 -2.93 16.26
N ILE A 119 6.98 -3.07 15.20
CA ILE A 119 6.12 -4.25 14.98
C ILE A 119 6.97 -5.51 14.84
N ASN A 120 8.04 -5.46 14.05
CA ASN A 120 8.93 -6.61 13.86
C ASN A 120 9.60 -7.05 15.17
N GLU A 121 10.10 -6.10 15.96
CA GLU A 121 10.66 -6.37 17.29
C GLU A 121 9.61 -6.95 18.25
N ALA A 122 8.38 -6.42 18.24
CA ALA A 122 7.30 -6.94 19.06
C ALA A 122 6.94 -8.39 18.67
N ILE A 123 6.86 -8.68 17.36
CA ILE A 123 6.64 -10.04 16.86
C ILE A 123 7.77 -10.98 17.33
N ALA A 124 9.03 -10.54 17.25
CA ALA A 124 10.16 -11.34 17.70
C ALA A 124 10.09 -11.66 19.21
N ARG A 125 9.79 -10.65 20.05
CA ARG A 125 9.60 -10.83 21.49
C ARG A 125 8.46 -11.78 21.81
N ILE A 126 7.32 -11.64 21.13
CA ILE A 126 6.16 -12.52 21.32
C ILE A 126 6.52 -13.96 20.96
N ARG A 127 7.20 -14.19 19.83
CA ARG A 127 7.63 -15.55 19.43
C ARG A 127 8.57 -16.19 20.45
N GLN A 128 9.55 -15.43 20.95
CA GLN A 128 10.49 -15.91 21.97
C GLN A 128 9.81 -16.17 23.33
N GLY A 129 8.74 -15.45 23.65
CA GLY A 129 7.93 -15.69 24.86
C GLY A 129 7.03 -16.90 24.74
N VAL A 130 6.44 -17.14 23.56
CA VAL A 130 5.60 -18.32 23.26
C VAL A 130 6.41 -19.62 23.25
N GLU A 131 7.69 -19.57 22.85
CA GLU A 131 8.60 -20.73 22.91
C GLU A 131 9.10 -21.06 24.34
N ARG A 132 8.77 -20.24 25.35
CA ARG A 132 9.26 -20.38 26.74
C ARG A 132 8.23 -20.88 27.75
N GLU A 133 6.98 -21.12 27.36
CA GLU A 133 6.02 -21.87 28.19
C GLU A 133 6.08 -23.37 27.81
N PRO A 134 6.44 -24.28 28.75
CA PRO A 134 6.40 -25.72 28.53
C PRO A 134 4.97 -26.27 28.43
#